data_AF-A0A6M5YMN0-F1
#
_entry.id   AF-A0A6M5YMN0-F1
#
_cell.length_a   1.000
_cell.length_b   1.000
_cell.length_c   1.000
_cell.angle_alpha   90.00
_cell.angle_beta   90.00
_cell.angle_gamma   90.00
#
_symmetry.space_group_name_H-M   'P 1'
#
loop_
_entity.id
_entity.type
_entity.pdbx_description
1 polymer ?
#
loop_
_entity_poly.entity_id
_entity_poly.type
_entity_poly.pdbx_seq_one_letter_code
_entity_poly.pdbx_strand_id
1 'polypeptide(L)'
;MQAPPVVDAPVVAAAPVSESQRNRLIDALRGVALLGILLMNIPGFAMPNLFSESFRNDPTNVNFWVNAVVTVVFEGKMRALFGMIFGAGVVLFVCKKERTGKSVTGLFYRRMFWLAVFGLIHAHLILWVGDILYLYGVCGMIVYLFRNVRPVYLALGVPLVAVFDFGAGTLFYQHVRSQRLAYVEARDAEAANRPLSAAQTEALAQWRELEQTFIPNREEARENTRKMKSDYATVAAYVRRLALKIETVFLPLMVWDSIALMLLGIALYRWGFLTGEWSNRAYLRTLLIGYGTGLPLVTFSFYHGYVTAPDHEASLRRMELVAVDWVGLIYPFQRILLVLAHVSALVLLYKSGRAARLFRRLEAVGQMAFTNYITHSVLCTLIFFGYGLNYYLGKQDCH
;
A
#
# COMPACT_ATOMS: atom_id res chain seq x y z
N MET A 1 40.54 61.59 16.74
CA MET A 1 40.20 60.16 16.73
C MET A 1 39.00 59.96 15.83
N GLN A 2 39.22 59.60 14.56
CA GLN A 2 38.15 59.25 13.62
C GLN A 2 37.83 57.76 13.77
N ALA A 3 36.55 57.43 13.91
CA ALA A 3 36.07 56.05 13.99
C ALA A 3 36.34 55.31 12.66
N PRO A 4 36.69 54.02 12.68
CA PRO A 4 36.98 53.26 11.48
C PRO A 4 35.70 53.02 10.64
N PRO A 5 35.83 52.89 9.31
CA PRO A 5 34.68 52.67 8.44
C PRO A 5 34.11 51.26 8.64
N VAL A 6 32.78 51.18 8.71
CA VAL A 6 32.03 49.91 8.72
C VAL A 6 32.15 49.30 7.32
N VAL A 7 32.83 48.16 7.23
CA VAL A 7 32.91 47.38 5.99
C VAL A 7 31.60 46.60 5.86
N ASP A 8 30.77 46.97 4.88
CA ASP A 8 29.58 46.20 4.51
C ASP A 8 29.99 44.80 4.04
N ALA A 9 29.70 43.80 4.87
CA ALA A 9 29.86 42.40 4.49
C ALA A 9 28.86 42.07 3.36
N PRO A 10 29.29 41.40 2.27
CA PRO A 10 28.39 41.08 1.18
C PRO A 10 27.27 40.17 1.68
N VAL A 11 26.03 40.58 1.43
CA VAL A 11 24.83 39.76 1.65
C VAL A 11 24.96 38.53 0.76
N VAL A 12 25.40 37.42 1.36
CA VAL A 12 25.47 36.11 0.70
C VAL A 12 24.03 35.70 0.39
N ALA A 13 23.64 35.89 -0.87
CA ALA A 13 22.42 35.33 -1.42
C ALA A 13 22.35 33.85 -1.06
N ALA A 14 21.23 33.40 -0.51
CA ALA A 14 21.02 32.03 -0.07
C ALA A 14 21.17 31.07 -1.26
N ALA A 15 22.38 30.56 -1.45
CA ALA A 15 22.66 29.51 -2.41
C ALA A 15 21.76 28.30 -2.08
N PRO A 16 21.18 27.62 -3.09
CA PRO A 16 20.42 26.40 -2.86
C PRO A 16 21.31 25.42 -2.11
N VAL A 17 20.76 24.86 -1.03
CA VAL A 17 21.46 23.97 -0.10
C VAL A 17 22.26 22.92 -0.87
N SER A 18 23.58 22.86 -0.64
CA SER A 18 24.48 21.92 -1.32
C SER A 18 23.98 20.47 -1.24
N GLU A 19 23.95 19.81 -2.39
CA GLU A 19 23.50 18.42 -2.60
C GLU A 19 24.36 17.34 -1.90
N SER A 20 25.47 17.71 -1.26
CA SER A 20 26.59 16.79 -0.98
C SER A 20 26.43 15.85 0.22
N GLN A 21 25.26 15.80 0.88
CA GLN A 21 24.94 14.78 1.89
C GLN A 21 23.50 14.27 1.77
N ARG A 22 22.94 14.28 0.55
CA ARG A 22 21.69 13.55 0.29
C ARG A 22 22.04 12.06 0.24
N ASN A 23 21.42 11.25 1.10
CA ASN A 23 21.60 9.79 1.10
C ASN A 23 21.06 9.21 -0.23
N ARG A 24 21.90 9.20 -1.27
CA ARG A 24 21.59 8.70 -2.62
C ARG A 24 20.95 7.32 -2.58
N LEU A 25 21.43 6.45 -1.69
CA LEU A 25 20.83 5.13 -1.44
C LEU A 25 19.34 5.21 -1.09
N ILE A 26 18.94 6.13 -0.20
CA ILE A 26 17.53 6.29 0.23
C ILE A 26 16.68 6.78 -0.94
N ASP A 27 17.19 7.69 -1.76
CA ASP A 27 16.48 8.15 -2.96
C ASP A 27 16.35 7.00 -3.98
N ALA A 28 17.40 6.20 -4.19
CA ALA A 28 17.33 4.99 -5.03
C ALA A 28 16.29 3.98 -4.52
N LEU A 29 16.29 3.66 -3.22
CA LEU A 29 15.30 2.76 -2.62
C LEU A 29 13.88 3.31 -2.77
N ARG A 30 13.68 4.62 -2.62
CA ARG A 30 12.39 5.28 -2.88
C ARG A 30 11.96 5.13 -4.33
N GLY A 31 12.90 5.30 -5.28
CA GLY A 31 12.63 5.14 -6.70
C GLY A 31 12.19 3.72 -7.07
N VAL A 32 12.87 2.70 -6.52
CA VAL A 32 12.47 1.28 -6.71
C VAL A 32 11.07 1.04 -6.16
N ALA A 33 10.81 1.48 -4.93
CA ALA A 33 9.50 1.31 -4.30
C ALA A 33 8.38 1.97 -5.11
N LEU A 34 8.62 3.18 -5.63
CA LEU A 34 7.63 3.91 -6.42
C LEU A 34 7.29 3.21 -7.74
N LEU A 35 8.30 2.70 -8.46
CA LEU A 35 8.08 1.94 -9.70
C LEU A 35 7.37 0.61 -9.41
N GLY A 36 7.71 -0.06 -8.30
CA GLY A 36 7.01 -1.26 -7.87
C GLY A 36 5.56 -1.01 -7.45
N ILE A 37 5.26 0.16 -6.87
CA ILE A 37 3.88 0.59 -6.55
C ILE A 37 3.07 0.81 -7.83
N LEU A 38 3.67 1.37 -8.89
CA LEU A 38 2.99 1.49 -10.18
C LEU A 38 2.52 0.12 -10.70
N LEU A 39 3.39 -0.89 -10.68
CA LEU A 39 3.06 -2.23 -11.17
C LEU A 39 1.85 -2.86 -10.46
N MET A 40 1.74 -2.69 -9.14
CA MET A 40 0.59 -3.21 -8.40
C MET A 40 -0.68 -2.35 -8.56
N ASN A 41 -0.54 -1.07 -8.92
CA ASN A 41 -1.67 -0.15 -9.05
C ASN A 41 -2.31 -0.17 -10.43
N ILE A 42 -1.57 -0.52 -11.50
CA ILE A 42 -2.11 -0.63 -12.87
C ILE A 42 -3.41 -1.47 -12.90
N PRO A 43 -3.46 -2.68 -12.30
CA PRO A 43 -4.70 -3.42 -12.05
C PRO A 43 -5.88 -2.58 -11.52
N GLY A 44 -5.65 -1.75 -10.51
CA GLY A 44 -6.69 -0.90 -9.90
C GLY A 44 -7.18 0.22 -10.82
N PHE A 45 -6.40 0.64 -11.82
CA PHE A 45 -6.86 1.57 -12.86
C PHE A 45 -7.53 0.86 -14.04
N ALA A 46 -7.16 -0.39 -14.31
CA ALA A 46 -7.55 -1.06 -15.53
C ALA A 46 -8.83 -1.90 -15.41
N MET A 47 -9.27 -2.27 -14.20
CA MET A 47 -10.39 -3.20 -14.04
C MET A 47 -11.30 -2.90 -12.82
N PRO A 48 -12.59 -3.31 -12.87
CA PRO A 48 -13.61 -2.99 -11.86
C PRO A 48 -13.39 -3.68 -10.52
N ASN A 49 -12.70 -4.82 -10.52
CA ASN A 49 -12.30 -5.53 -9.31
C ASN A 49 -10.77 -5.57 -9.30
N LEU A 50 -10.15 -5.31 -8.15
CA LEU A 50 -8.68 -5.24 -8.01
C LEU A 50 -7.96 -6.48 -8.58
N PHE A 51 -8.65 -7.62 -8.72
CA PHE A 51 -8.18 -8.82 -9.39
C PHE A 51 -9.38 -9.50 -10.04
N SER A 52 -9.50 -9.48 -11.37
CA SER A 52 -10.55 -10.26 -12.04
C SER A 52 -10.29 -11.75 -11.82
N GLU A 53 -11.35 -12.53 -11.58
CA GLU A 53 -11.29 -13.98 -11.35
C GLU A 53 -10.45 -14.68 -12.44
N SER A 54 -10.53 -14.18 -13.68
CA SER A 54 -9.78 -14.71 -14.82
C SER A 54 -8.25 -14.57 -14.70
N PHE A 55 -7.71 -13.57 -13.99
CA PHE A 55 -6.25 -13.46 -13.77
C PHE A 55 -5.74 -14.42 -12.69
N ARG A 56 -6.63 -15.03 -11.89
CA ARG A 56 -6.23 -15.81 -10.71
C ARG A 56 -6.33 -17.31 -10.91
N ASN A 57 -7.04 -17.79 -11.93
CA ASN A 57 -7.53 -19.17 -11.94
C ASN A 57 -7.02 -20.03 -13.09
N ASP A 58 -6.32 -19.48 -14.06
CA ASP A 58 -5.84 -20.22 -15.22
C ASP A 58 -4.30 -20.20 -15.33
N PRO A 59 -3.60 -21.26 -14.87
CA PRO A 59 -2.15 -21.36 -14.99
C PRO A 59 -1.63 -21.44 -16.43
N THR A 60 -2.50 -21.72 -17.41
CA THR A 60 -2.11 -21.73 -18.84
C THR A 60 -2.02 -20.32 -19.41
N ASN A 61 -2.65 -19.34 -18.75
CA ASN A 61 -2.65 -17.95 -19.17
C ASN A 61 -1.43 -17.18 -18.63
N VAL A 62 -0.78 -16.39 -19.49
CA VAL A 62 0.33 -15.50 -19.11
C VAL A 62 -0.09 -14.52 -18.01
N ASN A 63 -1.34 -14.08 -18.03
CA ASN A 63 -1.93 -13.18 -17.04
C ASN A 63 -1.84 -13.72 -15.61
N PHE A 64 -1.99 -15.04 -15.42
CA PHE A 64 -1.83 -15.69 -14.12
C PHE A 64 -0.42 -15.54 -13.58
N TRP A 65 0.58 -15.79 -14.42
CA TRP A 65 1.99 -15.70 -14.03
C TRP A 65 2.42 -14.26 -13.77
N VAL A 66 1.91 -13.30 -14.55
CA VAL A 66 2.13 -11.87 -14.28
C VAL A 66 1.55 -11.50 -12.91
N ASN A 67 0.30 -11.90 -12.62
CA ASN A 67 -0.32 -11.65 -11.32
C ASN A 67 0.42 -12.34 -10.17
N ALA A 68 0.88 -13.57 -10.36
CA ALA A 68 1.67 -14.31 -9.38
C ALA A 68 2.97 -13.58 -9.06
N VAL A 69 3.72 -13.12 -10.09
CA VAL A 69 4.95 -12.35 -9.90
C VAL A 69 4.67 -11.03 -9.19
N VAL A 70 3.64 -10.30 -9.60
CA VAL A 70 3.23 -9.04 -8.94
C VAL A 70 2.92 -9.29 -7.47
N THR A 71 2.16 -10.34 -7.15
CA THR A 71 1.77 -10.68 -5.78
C THR A 71 2.95 -11.11 -4.91
N VAL A 72 3.81 -11.99 -5.44
CA VAL A 72 4.95 -12.56 -4.72
C VAL A 72 6.03 -11.50 -4.48
N VAL A 73 6.37 -10.72 -5.49
CA VAL A 73 7.53 -9.82 -5.46
C VAL A 73 7.17 -8.40 -5.04
N PHE A 74 6.04 -7.85 -5.51
CA PHE A 74 5.76 -6.41 -5.40
C PHE A 74 4.65 -6.07 -4.40
N GLU A 75 3.52 -6.79 -4.44
CA GLU A 75 2.32 -6.51 -3.66
C GLU A 75 2.66 -6.49 -2.16
N GLY A 76 2.33 -5.38 -1.49
CA GLY A 76 2.59 -5.16 -0.07
C GLY A 76 4.05 -4.78 0.23
N LYS A 77 5.03 -5.38 -0.46
CA LYS A 77 6.47 -5.20 -0.16
C LYS A 77 6.94 -3.82 -0.60
N MET A 78 6.50 -3.34 -1.77
CA MET A 78 6.90 -2.01 -2.27
C MET A 78 6.21 -0.88 -1.49
N ARG A 79 4.95 -1.08 -1.06
CA ARG A 79 4.26 -0.15 -0.14
C ARG A 79 4.95 -0.13 1.23
N ALA A 80 5.33 -1.28 1.76
CA ALA A 80 6.10 -1.38 3.01
C ALA A 80 7.45 -0.66 2.90
N LEU A 81 8.18 -0.87 1.80
CA LEU A 81 9.44 -0.18 1.54
C LEU A 81 9.23 1.33 1.49
N PHE A 82 8.24 1.80 0.74
CA PHE A 82 7.96 3.22 0.60
C PHE A 82 7.58 3.86 1.94
N GLY A 83 6.75 3.20 2.76
CA GLY A 83 6.40 3.63 4.11
C GLY A 83 7.61 3.69 5.05
N MET A 84 8.48 2.67 5.04
CA MET A 84 9.72 2.67 5.83
C MET A 84 10.65 3.83 5.42
N ILE A 85 10.81 4.07 4.12
CA ILE A 85 11.63 5.16 3.60
C ILE A 85 11.01 6.52 3.94
N PHE A 86 9.68 6.65 3.93
CA PHE A 86 8.99 7.85 4.38
C PHE A 86 9.26 8.13 5.86
N GLY A 87 9.15 7.12 6.73
CA GLY A 87 9.49 7.21 8.15
C GLY A 87 10.94 7.65 8.38
N ALA A 88 11.90 7.03 7.69
CA ALA A 88 13.30 7.47 7.72
C ALA A 88 13.47 8.94 7.28
N GLY A 89 12.68 9.37 6.29
CA GLY A 89 12.61 10.75 5.81
C GLY A 89 12.17 11.75 6.88
N VAL A 90 11.29 11.37 7.82
CA VAL A 90 10.87 12.21 8.96
C VAL A 90 12.08 12.55 9.84
N VAL A 91 12.90 11.56 10.20
CA VAL A 91 14.09 11.77 11.03
C VAL A 91 15.13 12.62 10.31
N LEU A 92 15.39 12.32 9.03
CA LEU A 92 16.30 13.10 8.20
C LEU A 92 15.88 14.58 8.11
N PHE A 93 14.58 14.85 7.99
CA PHE A 93 14.06 16.20 7.97
C PHE A 93 14.33 16.94 9.29
N VAL A 94 14.10 16.27 10.42
CA VAL A 94 14.31 16.84 11.76
C VAL A 94 15.80 17.13 12.00
N CYS A 95 16.68 16.14 11.83
CA CYS A 95 18.12 16.29 12.07
C CYS A 95 18.75 17.39 11.18
N LYS A 96 18.31 17.52 9.92
CA LYS A 96 18.83 18.55 9.01
C LYS A 96 18.44 19.97 9.43
N LYS A 97 17.25 20.15 10.03
CA LYS A 97 16.69 21.48 10.33
C LYS A 97 16.98 21.96 11.74
N GLU A 98 17.17 21.05 12.70
CA GLU A 98 17.68 21.40 14.04
C GLU A 98 19.07 22.06 13.96
N ARG A 99 19.91 21.61 13.03
CA ARG A 99 21.21 22.24 12.71
C ARG A 99 21.11 23.67 12.17
N THR A 100 19.91 24.13 11.78
CA THR A 100 19.68 25.45 11.16
C THR A 100 18.91 26.42 12.06
N GLY A 101 18.60 26.05 13.31
CA GLY A 101 17.99 26.94 14.32
C GLY A 101 16.54 27.41 14.05
N LYS A 102 15.87 26.90 13.01
CA LYS A 102 14.49 27.27 12.67
C LYS A 102 13.48 26.36 13.38
N SER A 103 12.26 26.85 13.62
CA SER A 103 11.14 26.03 14.11
C SER A 103 10.87 24.86 13.14
N VAL A 104 11.37 23.68 13.52
CA VAL A 104 11.31 22.45 12.69
C VAL A 104 9.91 21.87 12.68
N THR A 105 9.22 21.93 13.82
CA THR A 105 7.89 21.36 14.04
C THR A 105 6.85 21.99 13.12
N GLY A 106 6.71 23.32 13.14
CA GLY A 106 5.70 24.00 12.32
C GLY A 106 5.89 23.77 10.83
N LEU A 107 7.14 23.74 10.36
CA LEU A 107 7.44 23.46 8.96
C LEU A 107 7.10 22.01 8.56
N PHE A 108 7.33 21.05 9.47
CA PHE A 108 6.99 19.65 9.23
C PHE A 108 5.47 19.47 9.08
N TYR A 109 4.69 19.94 10.06
CA TYR A 109 3.23 19.82 10.02
C TYR A 109 2.63 20.55 8.82
N ARG A 110 3.16 21.73 8.44
CA ARG A 110 2.73 22.41 7.21
C ARG A 110 3.00 21.58 5.95
N ARG A 111 4.14 20.89 5.87
CA ARG A 111 4.45 19.99 4.74
C ARG A 111 3.51 18.79 4.71
N MET A 112 3.20 18.19 5.86
CA MET A 112 2.26 17.07 5.95
C MET A 112 0.83 17.49 5.62
N PHE A 113 0.41 18.68 6.06
CA PHE A 113 -0.86 19.27 5.67
C PHE A 113 -0.97 19.43 4.16
N TRP A 114 0.03 20.04 3.51
CA TRP A 114 0.03 20.16 2.04
C TRP A 114 0.09 18.81 1.34
N LEU A 115 0.84 17.84 1.88
CA LEU A 115 0.85 16.48 1.35
C LEU A 115 -0.55 15.86 1.39
N ALA A 116 -1.29 16.07 2.47
CA ALA A 116 -2.67 15.60 2.61
C ALA A 116 -3.62 16.32 1.64
N VAL A 117 -3.49 17.65 1.49
CA VAL A 117 -4.26 18.43 0.52
C VAL A 117 -4.00 17.96 -0.91
N PHE A 118 -2.73 17.72 -1.27
CA PHE A 118 -2.40 17.15 -2.59
C PHE A 118 -2.95 15.74 -2.78
N GLY A 119 -3.01 14.93 -1.72
CA GLY A 119 -3.67 13.64 -1.74
C GLY A 119 -5.16 13.74 -2.04
N LEU A 120 -5.87 14.66 -1.38
CA LEU A 120 -7.29 14.93 -1.68
C LEU A 120 -7.49 15.41 -3.12
N ILE A 121 -6.64 16.31 -3.61
CA ILE A 121 -6.67 16.74 -5.01
C ILE A 121 -6.43 15.55 -5.95
N HIS A 122 -5.46 14.70 -5.64
CA HIS A 122 -5.14 13.54 -6.44
C HIS A 122 -6.27 12.50 -6.45
N ALA A 123 -6.90 12.23 -5.32
CA ALA A 123 -8.01 11.29 -5.23
C ALA A 123 -9.29 11.82 -5.92
N HIS A 124 -9.61 13.10 -5.74
CA HIS A 124 -10.89 13.68 -6.19
C HIS A 124 -10.85 14.37 -7.55
N LEU A 125 -9.68 14.86 -8.02
CA LEU A 125 -9.53 15.49 -9.34
C LEU A 125 -8.83 14.57 -10.34
N ILE A 126 -7.79 13.85 -9.90
CA ILE A 126 -7.06 12.89 -10.75
C ILE A 126 -7.70 11.50 -10.70
N LEU A 127 -8.68 11.29 -9.82
CA LEU A 127 -9.53 10.10 -9.80
C LEU A 127 -8.79 8.80 -9.47
N TRP A 128 -7.83 8.87 -8.53
CA TRP A 128 -7.17 7.69 -7.98
C TRP A 128 -7.64 7.35 -6.57
N VAL A 129 -8.30 6.20 -6.45
CA VAL A 129 -8.94 5.73 -5.21
C VAL A 129 -7.91 5.25 -4.17
N GLY A 130 -6.76 4.72 -4.61
CA GLY A 130 -5.71 4.21 -3.73
C GLY A 130 -4.67 5.25 -3.30
N ASP A 131 -5.08 6.51 -3.08
CA ASP A 131 -4.15 7.59 -2.80
C ASP A 131 -3.39 7.37 -1.48
N ILE A 132 -2.06 7.39 -1.56
CA ILE A 132 -1.19 7.26 -0.38
C ILE A 132 -0.79 8.60 0.21
N LEU A 133 -0.94 9.71 -0.51
CA LEU A 133 -0.46 11.02 -0.08
C LEU A 133 -1.28 11.55 1.10
N TYR A 134 -2.61 11.42 1.02
CA TYR A 134 -3.53 11.74 2.10
C TYR A 134 -3.23 10.90 3.34
N LEU A 135 -3.20 9.58 3.17
CA LEU A 135 -2.86 8.63 4.23
C LEU A 135 -1.50 8.97 4.88
N TYR A 136 -0.47 9.25 4.07
CA TYR A 136 0.88 9.49 4.58
C TYR A 136 1.03 10.87 5.20
N GLY A 137 0.28 11.87 4.75
CA GLY A 137 0.19 13.17 5.41
C GLY A 137 -0.36 13.00 6.83
N VAL A 138 -1.46 12.26 6.99
CA VAL A 138 -2.06 11.96 8.29
C VAL A 138 -1.13 11.12 9.17
N CYS A 139 -0.64 9.99 8.67
CA CYS A 139 0.28 9.11 9.41
C CYS A 139 1.57 9.85 9.79
N GLY A 140 2.12 10.67 8.90
CA GLY A 140 3.34 11.43 9.14
C GLY A 140 3.21 12.42 10.31
N MET A 141 2.06 13.07 10.46
CA MET A 141 1.75 13.94 11.59
C MET A 141 1.75 13.20 12.93
N ILE A 142 1.28 11.95 12.94
CA ILE A 142 1.26 11.07 14.12
C ILE A 142 2.66 10.53 14.42
N VAL A 143 3.34 9.97 13.41
CA VAL A 143 4.69 9.40 13.50
C VAL A 143 5.70 10.42 14.03
N TYR A 144 5.52 11.70 13.70
CA TYR A 144 6.36 12.78 14.21
C TYR A 144 6.41 12.84 15.74
N LEU A 145 5.33 12.46 16.45
CA LEU A 145 5.28 12.44 17.92
C LEU A 145 6.23 11.39 18.51
N PHE A 146 6.44 10.28 17.79
CA PHE A 146 7.28 9.16 18.23
C PHE A 146 8.75 9.32 17.84
N ARG A 147 9.14 10.45 17.23
CA ARG A 147 10.49 10.66 16.70
C ARG A 147 11.59 10.47 17.74
N ASN A 148 11.36 10.71 19.02
CA ASN A 148 12.38 10.59 20.07
C ASN A 148 12.37 9.24 20.80
N VAL A 149 11.48 8.33 20.43
CA VAL A 149 11.38 7.01 21.07
C VAL A 149 12.55 6.11 20.65
N ARG A 150 12.98 5.21 21.54
CA ARG A 150 14.08 4.27 21.26
C ARG A 150 13.71 3.35 20.08
N PRO A 151 14.64 3.04 19.15
CA PRO A 151 14.37 2.22 17.95
C PRO A 151 13.69 0.89 18.21
N VAL A 152 14.02 0.21 19.31
CA VAL A 152 13.44 -1.09 19.67
C VAL A 152 11.92 -1.00 19.85
N TYR A 153 11.42 0.01 20.57
CA TYR A 153 9.99 0.19 20.78
C TYR A 153 9.25 0.58 19.50
N LEU A 154 9.92 1.30 18.60
CA LEU A 154 9.37 1.65 17.30
C LEU A 154 9.17 0.40 16.42
N ALA A 155 10.15 -0.52 16.44
CA ALA A 155 10.06 -1.78 15.70
C ALA A 155 8.97 -2.72 16.25
N LEU A 156 8.65 -2.65 17.55
CA LEU A 156 7.54 -3.41 18.15
C LEU A 156 6.16 -3.01 17.62
N GLY A 157 6.02 -1.85 16.96
CA GLY A 157 4.75 -1.45 16.34
C GLY A 157 4.26 -2.45 15.29
N VAL A 158 5.16 -3.08 14.55
CA VAL A 158 4.81 -4.05 13.49
C VAL A 158 4.14 -5.32 14.04
N PRO A 159 4.74 -6.07 14.99
CA PRO A 159 4.06 -7.25 15.55
C PRO A 159 2.78 -6.88 16.31
N LEU A 160 2.70 -5.71 16.97
CA LEU A 160 1.48 -5.28 17.64
C LEU A 160 0.33 -5.04 16.66
N VAL A 161 0.59 -4.32 15.56
CA VAL A 161 -0.41 -4.10 14.51
C VAL A 161 -0.76 -5.41 13.82
N ALA A 162 0.20 -6.30 13.57
CA ALA A 162 -0.10 -7.61 12.98
C ALA A 162 -1.06 -8.46 13.85
N VAL A 163 -0.88 -8.45 15.18
CA VAL A 163 -1.79 -9.15 16.11
C VAL A 163 -3.15 -8.47 16.15
N PHE A 164 -3.19 -7.14 16.20
CA PHE A 164 -4.44 -6.38 16.19
C PHE A 164 -5.24 -6.61 14.91
N ASP A 165 -4.60 -6.48 13.74
CA ASP A 165 -5.22 -6.69 12.43
C ASP A 165 -5.74 -8.12 12.29
N PHE A 166 -4.98 -9.12 12.76
CA PHE A 166 -5.45 -10.50 12.75
C PHE A 166 -6.64 -10.72 13.67
N GLY A 167 -6.62 -10.14 14.88
CA GLY A 167 -7.74 -10.21 15.82
C GLY A 167 -9.01 -9.56 15.26
N ALA A 168 -8.90 -8.33 14.77
CA ALA A 168 -9.99 -7.59 14.15
C ALA A 168 -10.52 -8.30 12.90
N GLY A 169 -9.62 -8.79 12.04
CA GLY A 169 -9.97 -9.57 10.86
C GLY A 169 -10.68 -10.89 11.19
N THR A 170 -10.24 -11.58 12.25
CA THR A 170 -10.91 -12.80 12.74
C THR A 170 -12.30 -12.50 13.26
N LEU A 171 -12.49 -11.42 14.03
CA LEU A 171 -13.82 -11.01 14.51
C LEU A 171 -14.76 -10.67 13.36
N PHE A 172 -14.29 -9.91 12.38
CA PHE A 172 -15.06 -9.60 11.18
C PHE A 172 -15.40 -10.87 10.39
N TYR A 173 -14.43 -11.76 10.19
CA TYR A 173 -14.63 -13.04 9.51
C TYR A 173 -15.69 -13.90 10.22
N GLN A 174 -15.66 -14.00 11.55
CA GLN A 174 -16.68 -14.72 12.31
C GLN A 174 -18.06 -14.10 12.18
N HIS A 175 -18.15 -12.76 12.16
CA HIS A 175 -19.41 -12.06 12.00
C HIS A 175 -20.05 -12.35 10.63
N VAL A 176 -19.28 -12.28 9.55
CA VAL A 176 -19.78 -12.62 8.20
C VAL A 176 -20.11 -14.11 8.11
N ARG A 177 -19.27 -14.98 8.70
CA ARG A 177 -19.47 -16.42 8.71
C ARG A 177 -20.75 -16.82 9.44
N SER A 178 -21.06 -16.21 10.59
CA SER A 178 -22.28 -16.56 11.34
C SER A 178 -23.55 -16.20 10.55
N GLN A 179 -23.55 -15.06 9.87
CA GLN A 179 -24.63 -14.67 8.96
C GLN A 179 -24.74 -15.60 7.75
N ARG A 180 -23.60 -16.03 7.19
CA ARG A 180 -23.57 -17.03 6.10
C ARG A 180 -24.20 -18.35 6.52
N LEU A 181 -23.85 -18.87 7.70
CA LEU A 181 -24.39 -20.14 8.19
C LEU A 181 -25.90 -20.06 8.45
N ALA A 182 -26.37 -18.96 9.04
CA ALA A 182 -27.81 -18.73 9.23
C ALA A 182 -28.57 -18.64 7.90
N TYR A 183 -27.97 -18.03 6.88
CA TYR A 183 -28.51 -17.99 5.52
C TYR A 183 -28.60 -19.38 4.89
N VAL A 184 -27.56 -20.20 5.00
CA VAL A 184 -27.55 -21.58 4.47
C VAL A 184 -28.64 -22.42 5.15
N GLU A 185 -28.77 -22.32 6.48
CA GLU A 185 -29.83 -23.02 7.21
C GLU A 185 -31.24 -22.60 6.76
N ALA A 186 -31.46 -21.30 6.54
CA ALA A 186 -32.73 -20.79 6.02
C ALA A 186 -33.01 -21.28 4.59
N ARG A 187 -31.99 -21.32 3.73
CA ARG A 187 -32.09 -21.85 2.36
C ARG A 187 -32.39 -23.34 2.34
N ASP A 188 -31.79 -24.12 3.23
CA ASP A 188 -32.04 -25.56 3.35
C ASP A 188 -33.47 -25.83 3.83
N ALA A 189 -33.99 -25.01 4.76
CA ALA A 189 -35.38 -25.09 5.20
C ALA A 189 -36.37 -24.75 4.06
N GLU A 190 -36.08 -23.70 3.28
CA GLU A 190 -36.86 -23.31 2.09
C GLU A 190 -36.85 -24.43 1.03
N ALA A 191 -35.68 -25.00 0.73
CA ALA A 191 -35.53 -26.10 -0.22
C ALA A 191 -36.25 -27.38 0.23
N ALA A 192 -36.36 -27.61 1.54
CA ALA A 192 -37.12 -28.70 2.13
C ALA A 192 -38.63 -28.41 2.26
N ASN A 193 -39.12 -27.28 1.74
CA ASN A 193 -40.51 -26.81 1.85
C ASN A 193 -41.00 -26.70 3.31
N ARG A 194 -40.11 -26.41 4.26
CA ARG A 194 -40.46 -26.18 5.66
C ARG A 194 -40.86 -24.72 5.86
N PRO A 195 -41.83 -24.42 6.73
CA PRO A 195 -42.17 -23.03 7.05
C PRO A 195 -40.96 -22.34 7.68
N LEU A 196 -40.58 -21.19 7.13
CA LEU A 196 -39.47 -20.41 7.63
C LEU A 196 -39.85 -19.73 8.95
N SER A 197 -38.95 -19.80 9.93
CA SER A 197 -39.07 -18.98 11.13
C SER A 197 -38.83 -17.50 10.82
N ALA A 198 -39.23 -16.61 11.73
CA ALA A 198 -38.93 -15.18 11.62
C ALA A 198 -37.41 -14.93 11.50
N ALA A 199 -36.61 -15.65 12.30
CA ALA A 199 -35.15 -15.56 12.28
C ALA A 199 -34.55 -16.04 10.94
N GLN A 200 -35.10 -17.09 10.34
CA GLN A 200 -34.66 -17.57 9.02
C GLN A 200 -35.02 -16.59 7.90
N THR A 201 -36.21 -16.00 7.98
CA THR A 201 -36.63 -14.95 7.02
C THR A 201 -35.72 -13.73 7.11
N GLU A 202 -35.37 -13.32 8.33
CA GLU A 202 -34.44 -12.22 8.57
C GLU A 202 -33.03 -12.56 8.07
N ALA A 203 -32.52 -13.78 8.31
CA ALA A 203 -31.22 -14.21 7.81
C ALA A 203 -31.11 -14.18 6.27
N LEU A 204 -32.19 -14.55 5.56
CA LEU A 204 -32.26 -14.42 4.10
C LEU A 204 -32.14 -12.95 3.64
N ALA A 205 -32.78 -12.02 4.35
CA ALA A 205 -32.72 -10.60 4.03
C ALA A 205 -31.34 -9.99 4.36
N GLN A 206 -30.80 -10.27 5.55
CA GLN A 206 -29.50 -9.77 5.99
C GLN A 206 -28.36 -10.24 5.07
N TRP A 207 -28.37 -11.52 4.67
CA TRP A 207 -27.34 -12.02 3.76
C TRP A 207 -27.40 -11.35 2.38
N ARG A 208 -28.59 -11.10 1.83
CA ARG A 208 -28.75 -10.38 0.56
C ARG A 208 -28.18 -8.97 0.63
N GLU A 209 -28.39 -8.26 1.73
CA GLU A 209 -27.82 -6.92 1.94
C GLU A 209 -26.29 -6.95 2.08
N LEU A 210 -25.76 -7.92 2.84
CA LEU A 210 -24.32 -8.10 3.02
C LEU A 210 -23.64 -8.49 1.71
N GLU A 211 -24.25 -9.39 0.94
CA GLU A 211 -23.78 -9.79 -0.38
C GLU A 211 -23.73 -8.58 -1.32
N GLN A 212 -24.75 -7.74 -1.35
CA GLN A 212 -24.70 -6.50 -2.14
C GLN A 212 -23.62 -5.51 -1.69
N THR A 213 -23.24 -5.53 -0.40
CA THR A 213 -22.31 -4.54 0.17
C THR A 213 -20.85 -4.97 0.06
N PHE A 214 -20.55 -6.24 0.29
CA PHE A 214 -19.18 -6.76 0.43
C PHE A 214 -18.78 -7.75 -0.68
N ILE A 215 -19.75 -8.24 -1.45
CA ILE A 215 -19.52 -9.23 -2.50
C ILE A 215 -19.79 -8.59 -3.87
N PRO A 216 -18.81 -8.53 -4.79
CA PRO A 216 -19.01 -7.94 -6.10
C PRO A 216 -20.10 -8.67 -6.91
N ASN A 217 -21.29 -8.08 -7.03
CA ASN A 217 -22.34 -8.59 -7.91
C ASN A 217 -21.89 -8.45 -9.38
N ARG A 218 -22.10 -9.49 -10.20
CA ARG A 218 -21.76 -9.48 -11.64
C ARG A 218 -22.43 -8.32 -12.38
N GLU A 219 -23.64 -7.95 -11.99
CA GLU A 219 -24.35 -6.81 -12.58
C GLU A 219 -23.73 -5.48 -12.16
N GLU A 220 -23.37 -5.34 -10.89
CA GLU A 220 -22.69 -4.15 -10.38
C GLU A 220 -21.32 -3.98 -11.02
N ALA A 221 -20.56 -5.06 -11.23
CA ALA A 221 -19.29 -5.01 -11.93
C ALA A 221 -19.45 -4.51 -13.38
N ARG A 222 -20.51 -4.94 -14.09
CA ARG A 222 -20.83 -4.44 -15.44
C ARG A 222 -21.19 -2.96 -15.41
N GLU A 223 -21.99 -2.55 -14.43
CA GLU A 223 -22.39 -1.16 -14.26
C GLU A 223 -21.21 -0.26 -13.92
N ASN A 224 -20.32 -0.72 -13.04
CA ASN A 224 -19.09 -0.03 -12.68
C ASN A 224 -18.17 0.07 -13.90
N THR A 225 -17.99 -1.00 -14.68
CA THR A 225 -17.28 -0.92 -15.97
C THR A 225 -17.90 0.12 -16.89
N ARG A 226 -19.24 0.17 -17.04
CA ARG A 226 -19.92 1.15 -17.89
C ARG A 226 -19.63 2.59 -17.45
N LYS A 227 -19.70 2.85 -16.14
CA LYS A 227 -19.35 4.15 -15.54
C LYS A 227 -17.88 4.51 -15.71
N MET A 228 -16.97 3.53 -15.71
CA MET A 228 -15.54 3.77 -15.88
C MET A 228 -15.15 4.01 -17.35
N LYS A 229 -15.94 3.48 -18.30
CA LYS A 229 -15.81 3.68 -19.76
C LYS A 229 -16.52 4.93 -20.29
N SER A 230 -17.14 5.74 -19.44
CA SER A 230 -17.89 6.94 -19.84
C SER A 230 -17.05 8.23 -19.77
N ASP A 231 -17.72 9.38 -19.86
CA ASP A 231 -17.12 10.71 -19.76
C ASP A 231 -16.55 11.01 -18.36
N TYR A 232 -15.72 12.05 -18.26
CA TYR A 232 -15.05 12.45 -17.02
C TYR A 232 -16.03 12.72 -15.88
N ALA A 233 -17.17 13.39 -16.12
CA ALA A 233 -18.08 13.77 -15.04
C ALA A 233 -18.71 12.53 -14.40
N THR A 234 -19.10 11.56 -15.22
CA THR A 234 -19.66 10.29 -14.75
C THR A 234 -18.61 9.46 -13.99
N VAL A 235 -17.39 9.33 -14.51
CA VAL A 235 -16.29 8.63 -13.83
C VAL A 235 -15.97 9.33 -12.50
N ALA A 236 -15.86 10.66 -12.50
CA ALA A 236 -15.54 11.44 -11.32
C ALA A 236 -16.62 11.32 -10.24
N ALA A 237 -17.91 11.34 -10.61
CA ALA A 237 -18.99 11.17 -9.65
C ALA A 237 -18.95 9.80 -8.95
N TYR A 238 -18.58 8.75 -9.68
CA TYR A 238 -18.40 7.41 -9.13
C TYR A 238 -17.15 7.31 -8.24
N VAL A 239 -15.99 7.69 -8.78
CA VAL A 239 -14.69 7.57 -8.10
C VAL A 239 -14.63 8.43 -6.84
N ARG A 240 -15.15 9.66 -6.84
CA ARG A 240 -15.15 10.52 -5.64
C ARG A 240 -15.92 9.92 -4.48
N ARG A 241 -17.04 9.23 -4.73
CA ARG A 241 -17.80 8.53 -3.67
C ARG A 241 -16.97 7.40 -3.06
N LEU A 242 -16.24 6.67 -3.90
CA LEU A 242 -15.37 5.59 -3.43
C LEU A 242 -14.16 6.15 -2.66
N ALA A 243 -13.52 7.21 -3.18
CA ALA A 243 -12.43 7.91 -2.51
C ALA A 243 -12.86 8.43 -1.13
N LEU A 244 -14.03 9.09 -1.03
CA LEU A 244 -14.57 9.55 0.26
C LEU A 244 -14.75 8.40 1.25
N LYS A 245 -15.27 7.25 0.82
CA LYS A 245 -15.40 6.07 1.69
C LYS A 245 -14.05 5.59 2.20
N ILE A 246 -13.04 5.53 1.34
CA ILE A 246 -11.68 5.13 1.74
C ILE A 246 -11.07 6.13 2.73
N GLU A 247 -11.19 7.42 2.44
CA GLU A 247 -10.59 8.50 3.24
C GLU A 247 -11.28 8.72 4.59
N THR A 248 -12.52 8.25 4.77
CA THR A 248 -13.31 8.43 6.00
C THR A 248 -13.56 7.13 6.75
N VAL A 249 -14.15 6.13 6.10
CA VAL A 249 -14.58 4.88 6.73
C VAL A 249 -13.41 3.90 6.91
N PHE A 250 -12.58 3.75 5.88
CA PHE A 250 -11.46 2.80 5.92
C PHE A 250 -10.16 3.41 6.46
N LEU A 251 -10.04 4.74 6.49
CA LEU A 251 -8.84 5.40 6.99
C LEU A 251 -8.44 4.92 8.39
N PRO A 252 -9.33 4.85 9.40
CA PRO A 252 -8.97 4.37 10.73
C PRO A 252 -8.43 2.92 10.74
N LEU A 253 -8.78 2.11 9.74
CA LEU A 253 -8.26 0.74 9.62
C LEU A 253 -6.87 0.72 8.94
N MET A 254 -6.63 1.63 7.99
CA MET A 254 -5.38 1.65 7.19
C MET A 254 -4.23 2.40 7.85
N VAL A 255 -4.52 3.34 8.76
CA VAL A 255 -3.49 4.19 9.39
C VAL A 255 -2.51 3.40 10.23
N TRP A 256 -2.95 2.35 10.93
CA TRP A 256 -2.11 1.59 11.86
C TRP A 256 -0.98 0.86 11.15
N ASP A 257 -1.28 0.17 10.05
CA ASP A 257 -0.28 -0.51 9.23
C ASP A 257 0.78 0.47 8.70
N SER A 258 0.32 1.61 8.17
CA SER A 258 1.20 2.65 7.63
C SER A 258 2.09 3.27 8.71
N ILE A 259 1.52 3.57 9.89
CA ILE A 259 2.26 4.08 11.04
C ILE A 259 3.32 3.05 11.48
N ALA A 260 2.96 1.78 11.67
CA ALA A 260 3.90 0.75 12.09
C ALA A 260 5.08 0.60 11.13
N LEU A 261 4.83 0.62 9.82
CA LEU A 261 5.86 0.57 8.79
C LEU A 261 6.75 1.82 8.80
N MET A 262 6.17 3.01 8.98
CA MET A 262 6.96 4.25 9.11
C MET A 262 7.83 4.24 10.37
N LEU A 263 7.31 3.78 11.52
CA LEU A 263 8.07 3.64 12.76
C LEU A 263 9.20 2.61 12.63
N LEU A 264 8.94 1.47 11.98
CA LEU A 264 9.98 0.50 11.62
C LEU A 264 11.06 1.15 10.74
N GLY A 265 10.66 1.98 9.77
CA GLY A 265 11.57 2.77 8.94
C GLY A 265 12.49 3.68 9.74
N ILE A 266 11.96 4.37 10.76
CA ILE A 266 12.74 5.17 11.71
C ILE A 266 13.75 4.29 12.46
N ALA A 267 13.31 3.12 12.95
CA ALA A 267 14.17 2.20 13.68
C ALA A 267 15.32 1.69 12.80
N LEU A 268 15.02 1.22 11.59
CA LEU A 268 16.00 0.71 10.64
C LEU A 268 16.98 1.78 10.14
N TYR A 269 16.52 3.03 10.01
CA TYR A 269 17.39 4.15 9.73
C TYR A 269 18.39 4.37 10.87
N ARG A 270 17.92 4.39 12.12
CA ARG A 270 18.78 4.58 13.30
C ARG A 270 19.72 3.42 13.58
N TRP A 271 19.36 2.21 13.18
CA TRP A 271 20.25 1.05 13.25
C TRP A 271 21.28 1.03 12.12
N GLY A 272 21.20 1.91 11.12
CA GLY A 272 22.14 1.97 10.00
C GLY A 272 21.83 0.99 8.85
N PHE A 273 20.67 0.32 8.90
CA PHE A 273 20.22 -0.59 7.84
C PHE A 273 19.79 0.16 6.57
N LEU A 274 19.11 1.30 6.71
CA LEU A 274 18.71 2.11 5.54
C LEU A 274 19.81 3.07 5.06
N THR A 275 20.86 3.28 5.85
CA THR A 275 22.00 4.13 5.47
C THR A 275 23.15 3.34 4.83
N GLY A 276 23.08 2.01 4.80
CA GLY A 276 24.13 1.17 4.20
C GLY A 276 25.32 0.86 5.13
N GLU A 277 25.23 1.25 6.40
CA GLU A 277 26.31 1.15 7.40
C GLU A 277 26.58 -0.28 7.87
N TRP A 278 25.60 -1.18 7.78
CA TRP A 278 25.82 -2.59 8.09
C TRP A 278 26.88 -3.24 7.17
N SER A 279 27.55 -4.26 7.71
CA SER A 279 28.50 -5.07 6.94
C SER A 279 27.80 -5.84 5.80
N ASN A 280 28.53 -6.12 4.72
CA ASN A 280 27.99 -6.91 3.60
C ASN A 280 27.53 -8.31 4.07
N ARG A 281 28.20 -8.91 5.06
CA ARG A 281 27.79 -10.19 5.66
C ARG A 281 26.45 -10.09 6.37
N ALA A 282 26.18 -8.99 7.07
CA ALA A 282 24.89 -8.78 7.72
C ALA A 282 23.75 -8.66 6.69
N TYR A 283 23.92 -7.84 5.65
CA TYR A 283 22.94 -7.76 4.56
C TYR A 283 22.74 -9.10 3.86
N LEU A 284 23.82 -9.86 3.61
CA LEU A 284 23.71 -11.17 2.98
C LEU A 284 22.92 -12.15 3.87
N ARG A 285 23.16 -12.16 5.18
CA ARG A 285 22.35 -12.97 6.11
C ARG A 285 20.89 -12.57 6.09
N THR A 286 20.57 -11.27 6.15
CA THR A 286 19.19 -10.77 6.06
C THR A 286 18.53 -11.16 4.74
N LEU A 287 19.25 -11.07 3.63
CA LEU A 287 18.79 -11.51 2.31
C LEU A 287 18.48 -13.00 2.31
N LEU A 288 19.41 -13.85 2.77
CA LEU A 288 19.25 -15.30 2.76
C LEU A 288 18.13 -15.76 3.69
N ILE A 289 18.03 -15.21 4.90
CA ILE A 289 16.93 -15.51 5.82
C ILE A 289 15.61 -15.03 5.24
N GLY A 290 15.56 -13.78 4.78
CA GLY A 290 14.31 -13.16 4.31
C GLY A 290 13.76 -13.81 3.04
N TYR A 291 14.59 -14.14 2.04
CA TYR A 291 14.13 -14.90 0.87
C TYR A 291 13.94 -16.39 1.19
N GLY A 292 14.82 -16.99 1.98
CA GLY A 292 14.72 -18.41 2.34
C GLY A 292 13.48 -18.77 3.15
N THR A 293 12.92 -17.82 3.89
CA THR A 293 11.66 -18.01 4.66
C THR A 293 10.48 -17.29 4.02
N GLY A 294 10.66 -16.07 3.53
CA GLY A 294 9.60 -15.26 2.96
C GLY A 294 9.05 -15.79 1.63
N LEU A 295 9.90 -16.31 0.74
CA LEU A 295 9.44 -16.83 -0.56
C LEU A 295 8.58 -18.09 -0.42
N PRO A 296 8.96 -19.09 0.40
CA PRO A 296 8.07 -20.22 0.70
C PRO A 296 6.73 -19.78 1.28
N LEU A 297 6.73 -18.84 2.24
CA LEU A 297 5.50 -18.38 2.88
C LEU A 297 4.55 -17.66 1.92
N VAL A 298 5.05 -16.75 1.09
CA VAL A 298 4.20 -16.04 0.11
C VAL A 298 3.72 -16.97 -0.99
N THR A 299 4.57 -17.89 -1.45
CA THR A 299 4.19 -18.89 -2.47
C THR A 299 3.13 -19.82 -1.93
N PHE A 300 3.28 -20.29 -0.68
CA PHE A 300 2.27 -21.08 0.00
C PHE A 300 0.96 -20.31 0.15
N SER A 301 1.00 -19.06 0.62
CA SER A 301 -0.20 -18.23 0.77
C SER A 301 -0.92 -17.99 -0.57
N PHE A 302 -0.16 -17.74 -1.64
CA PHE A 302 -0.70 -17.59 -3.00
C PHE A 302 -1.32 -18.89 -3.51
N TYR A 303 -0.60 -20.01 -3.41
CA TYR A 303 -1.08 -21.33 -3.86
C TYR A 303 -2.30 -21.79 -3.06
N HIS A 304 -2.29 -21.60 -1.74
CA HIS A 304 -3.44 -21.89 -0.88
C HIS A 304 -4.66 -21.08 -1.30
N GLY A 305 -4.50 -19.78 -1.57
CA GLY A 305 -5.58 -18.94 -2.09
C GLY A 305 -6.12 -19.45 -3.43
N TYR A 306 -5.24 -19.81 -4.36
CA TYR A 306 -5.60 -20.38 -5.65
C TYR A 306 -6.40 -21.70 -5.53
N VAL A 307 -5.98 -22.63 -4.67
CA VAL A 307 -6.65 -23.93 -4.53
C VAL A 307 -7.94 -23.85 -3.74
N THR A 308 -7.99 -23.03 -2.70
CA THR A 308 -9.12 -23.03 -1.73
C THR A 308 -10.15 -21.95 -1.98
N ALA A 309 -9.81 -20.93 -2.76
CA ALA A 309 -10.67 -19.80 -3.10
C ALA A 309 -10.45 -19.33 -4.55
N PRO A 310 -10.53 -20.23 -5.56
CA PRO A 310 -10.38 -19.83 -6.96
C PRO A 310 -11.45 -18.84 -7.38
N ASP A 311 -12.71 -19.10 -7.04
CA ASP A 311 -13.83 -18.23 -7.39
C ASP A 311 -14.62 -17.80 -6.15
N HIS A 312 -15.63 -16.97 -6.41
CA HIS A 312 -16.50 -16.45 -5.38
C HIS A 312 -17.26 -17.55 -4.62
N GLU A 313 -17.76 -18.56 -5.32
CA GLU A 313 -18.54 -19.65 -4.71
C GLU A 313 -17.67 -20.53 -3.82
N ALA A 314 -16.46 -20.84 -4.28
CA ALA A 314 -15.45 -21.55 -3.48
C ALA A 314 -15.04 -20.77 -2.23
N SER A 315 -14.94 -19.43 -2.33
CA SER A 315 -14.63 -18.57 -1.19
C SER A 315 -15.73 -18.62 -0.11
N LEU A 316 -17.01 -18.61 -0.53
CA LEU A 316 -18.15 -18.74 0.38
C LEU A 316 -18.21 -20.12 1.02
N ARG A 317 -18.03 -21.18 0.23
CA ARG A 317 -17.99 -22.56 0.72
C ARG A 317 -16.86 -22.77 1.72
N ARG A 318 -15.69 -22.18 1.48
CA ARG A 318 -14.58 -22.19 2.44
C ARG A 318 -14.99 -21.52 3.75
N MET A 319 -15.72 -20.40 3.70
CA MET A 319 -16.19 -19.70 4.89
C MET A 319 -17.10 -20.57 5.75
N GLU A 320 -17.96 -21.37 5.12
CA GLU A 320 -18.83 -22.33 5.82
C GLU A 320 -18.01 -23.41 6.55
N LEU A 321 -16.98 -23.95 5.90
CA LEU A 321 -16.17 -25.08 6.39
C LEU A 321 -15.05 -24.69 7.36
N VAL A 322 -14.45 -23.52 7.16
CA VAL A 322 -13.24 -23.09 7.88
C VAL A 322 -13.60 -21.97 8.85
N ALA A 323 -13.53 -22.29 10.13
CA ALA A 323 -13.85 -21.32 11.18
C ALA A 323 -12.84 -20.16 11.26
N VAL A 324 -11.56 -20.37 10.97
CA VAL A 324 -10.52 -19.34 11.15
C VAL A 324 -9.64 -19.21 9.90
N ASP A 325 -9.54 -18.00 9.36
CA ASP A 325 -8.64 -17.68 8.24
C ASP A 325 -7.18 -17.47 8.69
N TRP A 326 -6.58 -18.53 9.22
CA TRP A 326 -5.22 -18.49 9.78
C TRP A 326 -4.14 -18.09 8.77
N VAL A 327 -4.39 -18.29 7.46
CA VAL A 327 -3.47 -17.90 6.38
C VAL A 327 -3.27 -16.38 6.35
N GLY A 328 -4.24 -15.59 6.84
CA GLY A 328 -4.12 -14.15 7.00
C GLY A 328 -2.93 -13.73 7.87
N LEU A 329 -2.51 -14.54 8.85
CA LEU A 329 -1.31 -14.26 9.66
C LEU A 329 -0.04 -14.29 8.83
N ILE A 330 0.02 -15.11 7.78
CA ILE A 330 1.24 -15.25 6.98
C ILE A 330 1.62 -13.93 6.32
N TYR A 331 0.62 -13.13 5.92
CA TYR A 331 0.80 -11.89 5.17
C TYR A 331 1.75 -10.87 5.84
N PRO A 332 1.51 -10.39 7.08
CA PRO A 332 2.39 -9.44 7.73
C PRO A 332 3.82 -9.99 7.92
N PHE A 333 3.97 -11.28 8.27
CA PHE A 333 5.29 -11.89 8.46
C PHE A 333 6.09 -12.00 7.16
N GLN A 334 5.51 -12.60 6.11
CA GLN A 334 6.19 -12.76 4.81
C GLN A 334 6.53 -11.41 4.18
N ARG A 335 5.64 -10.41 4.33
CA ARG A 335 5.87 -9.06 3.81
C ARG A 335 7.11 -8.40 4.42
N ILE A 336 7.29 -8.48 5.75
CA ILE A 336 8.44 -7.88 6.43
C ILE A 336 9.74 -8.62 6.08
N LEU A 337 9.73 -9.95 6.06
CA LEU A 337 10.89 -10.76 5.66
C LEU A 337 11.33 -10.43 4.24
N LEU A 338 10.38 -10.40 3.31
CA LEU A 338 10.67 -10.12 1.91
C LEU A 338 11.12 -8.68 1.71
N VAL A 339 10.46 -7.68 2.31
CA VAL A 339 10.88 -6.28 2.08
C VAL A 339 12.31 -6.03 2.61
N LEU A 340 12.69 -6.63 3.74
CA LEU A 340 14.06 -6.55 4.25
C LEU A 340 15.06 -7.29 3.35
N ALA A 341 14.67 -8.41 2.75
CA ALA A 341 15.49 -9.10 1.75
C ALA A 341 15.66 -8.27 0.47
N HIS A 342 14.60 -7.65 -0.04
CA HIS A 342 14.64 -6.73 -1.19
C HIS A 342 15.59 -5.57 -0.92
N VAL A 343 15.46 -4.90 0.24
CA VAL A 343 16.37 -3.81 0.62
C VAL A 343 17.80 -4.31 0.72
N SER A 344 18.04 -5.46 1.33
CA SER A 344 19.39 -6.03 1.46
C SER A 344 20.02 -6.33 0.11
N ALA A 345 19.25 -6.89 -0.83
CA ALA A 345 19.71 -7.15 -2.20
C ALA A 345 20.05 -5.85 -2.93
N LEU A 346 19.20 -4.83 -2.83
CA LEU A 346 19.42 -3.52 -3.44
C LEU A 346 20.65 -2.82 -2.83
N VAL A 347 20.83 -2.88 -1.51
CA VAL A 347 21.99 -2.27 -0.84
C VAL A 347 23.29 -2.98 -1.24
N LEU A 348 23.32 -4.31 -1.28
CA LEU A 348 24.49 -5.08 -1.73
C LEU A 348 24.84 -4.76 -3.19
N LEU A 349 23.83 -4.71 -4.06
CA LEU A 349 24.03 -4.36 -5.47
C LEU A 349 24.51 -2.90 -5.61
N TYR A 350 23.97 -1.97 -4.83
CA TYR A 350 24.41 -0.57 -4.78
C TYR A 350 25.87 -0.46 -4.34
N LYS A 351 26.24 -1.10 -3.22
CA LYS A 351 27.62 -1.11 -2.68
C LYS A 351 28.62 -1.77 -3.62
N SER A 352 28.19 -2.72 -4.43
CA SER A 352 29.07 -3.39 -5.42
C SER A 352 29.48 -2.51 -6.60
N GLY A 353 28.77 -1.40 -6.86
CA GLY A 353 29.01 -0.52 -8.01
C GLY A 353 28.62 -1.10 -9.39
N ARG A 354 28.32 -2.40 -9.48
CA ARG A 354 28.02 -3.09 -10.76
C ARG A 354 26.83 -2.51 -11.52
N ALA A 355 25.85 -1.96 -10.80
CA ALA A 355 24.64 -1.38 -11.36
C ALA A 355 24.57 0.16 -11.22
N ALA A 356 25.73 0.85 -11.14
CA ALA A 356 25.76 2.29 -10.86
C ALA A 356 24.91 3.14 -11.82
N ARG A 357 24.85 2.80 -13.11
CA ARG A 357 24.00 3.51 -14.09
C ARG A 357 22.52 3.37 -13.77
N LEU A 358 22.09 2.17 -13.37
CA LEU A 358 20.70 1.89 -12.98
C LEU A 358 20.35 2.69 -11.71
N PHE A 359 21.21 2.64 -10.69
CA PHE A 359 20.97 3.37 -9.43
C PHE A 359 20.92 4.88 -9.61
N ARG A 360 21.76 5.48 -10.46
CA ARG A 360 21.63 6.91 -10.80
C ARG A 360 20.26 7.27 -11.38
N ARG A 361 19.66 6.39 -12.19
CA ARG A 361 18.31 6.59 -12.71
C ARG A 361 17.25 6.42 -11.62
N LEU A 362 17.38 5.40 -10.78
CA LEU A 362 16.47 5.17 -9.65
C LEU A 362 16.52 6.31 -8.63
N GLU A 363 17.70 6.88 -8.38
CA GLU A 363 17.89 8.09 -7.57
C GLU A 363 17.10 9.26 -8.14
N ALA A 364 17.21 9.53 -9.44
CA ALA A 364 16.45 10.60 -10.10
C ALA A 364 14.93 10.40 -9.95
N VAL A 365 14.46 9.15 -10.11
CA VAL A 365 13.04 8.80 -9.89
C VAL A 365 12.64 9.09 -8.44
N GLY A 366 13.43 8.69 -7.46
CA GLY A 366 13.13 8.88 -6.04
C GLY A 366 13.26 10.31 -5.54
N GLN A 367 14.07 11.16 -6.19
CA GLN A 367 14.16 12.58 -5.90
C GLN A 367 12.90 13.33 -6.33
N MET A 368 12.23 12.85 -7.38
CA MET A 368 10.97 13.38 -7.91
C MET A 368 9.78 12.48 -7.56
N ALA A 369 9.83 11.77 -6.43
CA ALA A 369 8.83 10.75 -6.11
C ALA A 369 7.38 11.28 -6.10
N PHE A 370 7.16 12.49 -5.59
CA PHE A 370 5.84 13.15 -5.62
C PHE A 370 5.36 13.36 -7.06
N THR A 371 6.18 13.99 -7.90
CA THR A 371 5.84 14.26 -9.31
C THR A 371 5.60 12.95 -10.06
N ASN A 372 6.49 11.97 -9.92
CA ASN A 372 6.36 10.68 -10.58
C ASN A 372 5.09 9.93 -10.16
N TYR A 373 4.73 9.97 -8.87
CA TYR A 373 3.49 9.37 -8.38
C TYR A 373 2.24 9.99 -9.02
N ILE A 374 2.17 11.32 -9.10
CA ILE A 374 1.06 12.02 -9.75
C ILE A 374 1.04 11.71 -11.25
N THR A 375 2.19 11.77 -11.92
CA THR A 375 2.31 11.45 -13.35
C THR A 375 1.86 10.02 -13.66
N HIS A 376 2.20 9.05 -12.81
CA HIS A 376 1.74 7.67 -12.96
C HIS A 376 0.21 7.59 -13.02
N SER A 377 -0.50 8.24 -12.09
CA SER A 377 -1.97 8.24 -12.08
C SER A 377 -2.56 8.99 -13.26
N VAL A 378 -1.97 10.13 -13.65
CA VAL A 378 -2.40 10.86 -14.86
C VAL A 378 -2.27 9.97 -16.10
N LEU A 379 -1.14 9.27 -16.26
CA LEU A 379 -0.94 8.35 -17.38
C LEU A 379 -1.93 7.18 -17.33
N CYS A 380 -2.09 6.53 -16.17
CA CYS A 380 -3.00 5.39 -16.06
C CYS A 380 -4.46 5.79 -16.32
N THR A 381 -4.90 6.94 -15.82
CA THR A 381 -6.28 7.41 -16.03
C THR A 381 -6.53 7.79 -17.49
N LEU A 382 -5.57 8.44 -18.15
CA LEU A 382 -5.64 8.73 -19.59
C LEU A 382 -5.57 7.47 -20.47
N ILE A 383 -4.92 6.39 -20.02
CA ILE A 383 -4.88 5.14 -20.78
C ILE A 383 -6.17 4.35 -20.56
N PHE A 384 -6.60 4.17 -19.31
CA PHE A 384 -7.66 3.21 -19.00
C PHE A 384 -9.05 3.83 -18.96
N PHE A 385 -9.26 5.03 -18.43
CA PHE A 385 -10.62 5.55 -18.22
C PHE A 385 -11.24 6.03 -19.53
N GLY A 386 -12.58 6.07 -19.56
CA GLY A 386 -13.36 6.36 -20.77
C GLY A 386 -13.14 7.74 -21.39
N TYR A 387 -12.73 8.72 -20.59
CA TYR A 387 -12.37 10.05 -21.08
C TYR A 387 -10.95 10.13 -21.70
N GLY A 388 -10.19 9.03 -21.66
CA GLY A 388 -8.88 8.89 -22.25
C GLY A 388 -8.90 7.96 -23.48
N LEU A 389 -8.02 6.96 -23.49
CA LEU A 389 -7.94 5.92 -24.53
C LEU A 389 -8.94 4.77 -24.31
N ASN A 390 -9.66 4.76 -23.18
CA ASN A 390 -10.75 3.83 -22.88
C ASN A 390 -10.34 2.33 -22.89
N TYR A 391 -9.12 2.01 -22.45
CA TYR A 391 -8.66 0.62 -22.30
C TYR A 391 -9.13 -0.09 -21.02
N TYR A 392 -10.14 0.45 -20.32
CA TYR A 392 -10.72 -0.20 -19.14
C TYR A 392 -11.26 -1.59 -19.51
N LEU A 393 -10.88 -2.61 -18.76
CA LEU A 393 -11.34 -3.99 -19.00
C LEU A 393 -12.77 -4.18 -18.48
N GLY A 394 -13.63 -4.76 -19.32
CA GLY A 394 -14.92 -5.29 -18.87
C GLY A 394 -14.80 -6.72 -18.38
N LYS A 395 -15.72 -7.16 -17.51
CA LYS A 395 -15.76 -8.57 -17.05
C LYS A 395 -15.99 -9.57 -18.20
N GLN A 396 -16.50 -9.13 -19.36
CA GLN A 396 -16.66 -9.94 -20.57
C GLN A 396 -15.36 -10.06 -21.39
N ASP A 397 -14.38 -9.19 -21.18
CA ASP A 397 -13.14 -9.17 -21.97
C ASP A 397 -12.06 -10.13 -21.41
N CYS A 398 -12.37 -10.84 -20.33
CA CYS A 398 -11.43 -11.74 -19.63
C CYS A 398 -11.70 -13.23 -19.93
N HIS A 399 -11.98 -13.55 -21.20
CA HIS A 399 -12.13 -14.92 -21.70
C HIS A 399 -10.80 -15.66 -21.81
#